data_AF-A0A8D1MZI7-F1
#
_entry.id   AF-A0A8D1MZI7-F1
#
_cell.length_a   1.000
_cell.length_b   1.000
_cell.length_c   1.000
_cell.angle_alpha   90.00
_cell.angle_beta   90.00
_cell.angle_gamma   90.00
#
_symmetry.space_group_name_H-M   'P 1'
#
loop_
_entity.id
_entity.type
_entity.pdbx_description
1 polymer ?
#
loop_
_entity_poly.entity_id
_entity_poly.type
_entity_poly.pdbx_seq_one_letter_code
_entity_poly.pdbx_strand_id
1 'polypeptide(L)' 'KKKKKKKRERNRGGCTSHFSRGSESMALQVLRALEGLKMMGKDQDRGLKVIPQTQRDLDRITRQVITAKKH' A
#
# COMPACT_ATOMS: atom_id res chain seq x y z
N LYS A 1 -24.33 -9.97 -7.85
CA LYS A 1 -23.06 -10.69 -7.60
C LYS A 1 -22.00 -9.73 -7.04
N LYS A 2 -21.71 -9.74 -5.74
CA LYS A 2 -20.70 -8.84 -5.11
C LYS A 2 -19.34 -9.56 -5.01
N LYS A 3 -18.31 -9.04 -5.67
CA LYS A 3 -16.91 -9.50 -5.55
C LYS A 3 -16.40 -9.15 -4.15
N LYS A 4 -16.22 -10.13 -3.26
CA LYS A 4 -15.57 -9.93 -1.95
C LYS A 4 -14.06 -9.73 -2.17
N LYS A 5 -13.62 -8.49 -1.96
CA LYS A 5 -12.21 -8.07 -1.93
C LYS A 5 -11.49 -8.81 -0.79
N LYS A 6 -10.45 -9.60 -1.11
CA LYS A 6 -9.69 -10.46 -0.19
C LYS A 6 -9.13 -9.64 0.98
N LYS A 7 -9.71 -9.77 2.18
CA LYS A 7 -9.18 -9.24 3.44
C LYS A 7 -8.55 -10.40 4.21
N ARG A 8 -7.35 -10.20 4.76
CA ARG A 8 -6.66 -11.19 5.60
C ARG A 8 -7.36 -11.24 6.96
N GLU A 9 -8.05 -12.34 7.22
CA GLU A 9 -8.66 -12.66 8.51
C GLU A 9 -7.62 -13.40 9.38
N ARG A 10 -7.52 -13.05 10.67
CA ARG A 10 -6.62 -13.77 11.59
C ARG A 10 -7.39 -14.92 12.20
N ASN A 11 -6.86 -16.13 12.10
CA ASN A 11 -7.40 -17.29 12.78
C ASN A 11 -7.17 -17.12 14.28
N ARG A 12 -8.24 -16.89 15.04
CA ARG A 12 -8.23 -16.74 16.51
C ARG A 12 -8.82 -17.95 17.23
N GLY A 13 -8.93 -19.10 16.56
CA GLY A 13 -9.71 -20.23 17.08
C GLY A 13 -11.21 -19.93 17.13
N GLY A 14 -11.92 -20.48 18.12
CA GLY A 14 -13.40 -20.44 18.24
C GLY A 14 -14.02 -19.09 18.63
N CYS A 15 -13.31 -17.98 18.53
CA CYS A 15 -13.85 -16.64 18.81
C CYS A 15 -14.27 -15.91 17.53
N THR A 16 -15.26 -15.01 17.64
CA THR A 16 -15.72 -14.19 16.51
C THR A 16 -14.59 -13.31 15.97
N SER A 17 -14.51 -13.25 14.65
CA SER A 17 -13.53 -12.44 13.96
C SER A 17 -13.83 -10.96 14.13
N HIS A 18 -12.85 -10.22 14.64
CA HIS A 18 -12.88 -8.76 14.70
C HIS A 18 -11.60 -8.18 14.12
N PHE A 19 -11.73 -6.98 13.57
CA PHE A 19 -10.60 -6.26 12.99
C PHE A 19 -9.54 -6.01 14.06
N SER A 20 -8.29 -6.25 13.68
CA SER A 20 -7.14 -5.93 14.50
C SER A 20 -6.06 -5.32 13.64
N ARG A 21 -5.18 -4.52 14.24
CA ARG A 21 -4.05 -3.88 13.56
C ARG A 21 -2.98 -4.91 13.24
N GLY A 22 -2.43 -4.88 12.02
CA GLY A 22 -1.39 -5.80 11.56
C GLY A 22 -0.04 -5.52 12.23
N SER A 23 1.04 -6.11 11.71
CA SER A 23 2.39 -5.77 12.16
C SER A 23 2.71 -4.32 11.83
N GLU A 24 2.93 -3.52 12.87
CA GLU A 24 3.30 -2.10 12.74
C GLU A 24 4.77 -1.94 12.33
N SER A 25 5.67 -2.77 12.87
CA SER A 25 7.10 -2.71 12.58
C SER A 25 7.41 -2.94 11.10
N MET A 26 6.73 -3.91 10.46
CA MET A 26 6.85 -4.14 9.03
C MET A 26 6.32 -2.97 8.20
N ALA A 27 5.19 -2.37 8.60
CA ALA A 27 4.64 -1.21 7.92
C ALA A 27 5.62 -0.02 7.97
N LEU A 28 6.22 0.24 9.13
CA LEU A 28 7.23 1.29 9.30
C LEU A 28 8.52 1.00 8.51
N GLN A 29 8.96 -0.26 8.45
CA GLN A 29 10.15 -0.62 7.66
C GLN A 29 9.93 -0.34 6.16
N VAL A 30 8.75 -0.66 5.63
CA VAL A 30 8.41 -0.35 4.23
C VAL A 30 8.39 1.16 4.00
N LEU A 31 7.81 1.95 4.91
CA LEU A 31 7.79 3.41 4.79
C LEU A 31 9.20 4.02 4.81
N ARG A 32 10.08 3.55 5.71
CA ARG A 32 11.49 4.00 5.75
C ARG A 32 12.27 3.63 4.49
N ALA A 33 12.03 2.43 3.94
CA ALA A 33 12.66 2.01 2.69
C ALA A 33 12.24 2.91 1.51
N LEU A 34 10.96 3.29 1.44
CA LEU A 34 10.43 4.20 0.42
C LEU A 34 10.93 5.64 0.59
N GLU A 35 11.18 6.09 1.82
CA GLU A 35 11.85 7.37 2.10
C GLU A 35 13.32 7.33 1.63
N GLY A 36 14.05 6.25 1.93
CA GLY A 36 15.43 6.06 1.47
C GLY A 36 15.57 6.01 -0.06
N LEU A 37 14.55 5.48 -0.75
CA LEU A 37 14.46 5.47 -2.21
C LEU A 37 13.99 6.81 -2.81
N LYS A 38 13.75 7.83 -1.97
CA LYS A 38 13.22 9.15 -2.37
C LYS A 38 11.91 9.04 -3.16
N MET A 39 11.08 8.03 -2.85
CA MET A 39 9.75 7.87 -3.42
C MET A 39 8.68 8.59 -2.59
N MET A 40 8.94 8.68 -1.29
CA MET A 40 8.11 9.39 -0.31
C MET A 40 8.95 10.51 0.31
N GLY A 41 8.36 11.70 0.44
CA GLY A 41 8.93 12.85 1.14
C GLY A 41 8.18 13.15 2.42
N LYS A 42 8.84 13.88 3.32
CA LYS A 42 8.19 14.46 4.51
C LYS A 42 7.22 15.55 4.05
N ASP A 43 5.97 15.44 4.49
CA ASP A 43 4.94 16.43 4.26
C ASP A 43 4.89 17.43 5.43
N GLN A 44 4.41 18.65 5.17
CA GLN A 44 4.21 19.67 6.20
C GLN A 44 3.16 19.22 7.24
N ASP A 45 2.22 18.37 6.86
CA ASP A 45 1.14 17.83 7.70
C ASP A 45 1.58 16.65 8.60
N ARG A 46 2.88 16.53 8.90
CA ARG A 46 3.48 15.46 9.72
C ARG A 46 3.32 14.04 9.15
N GLY A 47 3.00 13.93 7.86
CA GLY A 47 2.85 12.66 7.14
C GLY A 47 3.98 12.39 6.15
N LEU A 48 3.93 11.20 5.55
CA LEU A 48 4.71 10.88 4.35
C LEU A 48 3.82 11.05 3.12
N LYS A 49 4.33 11.75 2.11
CA LYS A 49 3.62 11.98 0.85
C LYS A 49 4.47 11.56 -0.33
N VAL A 50 3.83 11.02 -1.35
CA VAL A 50 4.50 10.65 -2.61
C VAL A 50 5.04 11.90 -3.29
N ILE A 51 6.30 11.87 -3.71
CA ILE A 51 6.93 13.00 -4.40
C ILE A 51 6.34 13.12 -5.83
N PRO A 52 6.16 14.33 -6.39
CA PRO A 52 5.51 14.52 -7.70
C PRO A 52 6.14 13.71 -8.85
N GLN A 53 7.46 13.51 -8.84
CA GLN A 53 8.15 12.69 -9.83
C GLN A 53 7.70 11.22 -9.73
N THR A 54 7.72 10.67 -8.53
CA THR A 54 7.28 9.30 -8.25
C THR A 54 5.83 9.09 -8.63
N GLN A 55 4.96 10.08 -8.43
CA GLN A 55 3.57 10.00 -8.89
C GLN A 55 3.47 9.76 -10.40
N ARG A 56 4.28 10.47 -11.21
CA ARG A 56 4.34 10.28 -12.67
C ARG A 56 4.85 8.90 -13.05
N ASP A 57 5.86 8.40 -12.33
CA ASP A 57 6.40 7.06 -12.57
C ASP A 57 5.35 5.97 -12.25
N LEU A 58 4.59 6.13 -11.17
CA LEU A 58 3.47 5.25 -10.82
C LEU A 58 2.36 5.29 -11.87
N ASP A 59 2.03 6.46 -12.40
CA ASP A 59 1.03 6.61 -13.46
C ASP A 59 1.50 5.93 -14.76
N ARG A 60 2.80 6.03 -15.09
CA ARG A 60 3.39 5.33 -16.24
C ARG A 60 3.30 3.82 -16.09
N ILE A 61 3.67 3.27 -14.93
CA ILE A 61 3.57 1.83 -14.63
C ILE A 61 2.10 1.38 -14.73
N THR A 62 1.17 2.17 -14.20
CA THR A 62 -0.26 1.87 -14.26
C THR A 62 -0.74 1.75 -15.71
N ARG A 63 -0.33 2.68 -16.60
CA ARG A 63 -0.65 2.60 -18.03
C ARG A 63 -0.08 1.33 -18.67
N GLN A 64 1.17 0.99 -18.39
CA GLN A 64 1.80 -0.24 -18.89
C GLN A 64 1.05 -1.50 -18.44
N VAL A 65 0.67 -1.58 -17.16
CA VAL A 65 -0.10 -2.71 -16.63
C VAL A 65 -1.48 -2.83 -17.26
N ILE A 66 -2.14 -1.69 -17.55
CA ILE A 66 -3.45 -1.69 -18.24
C ILE A 66 -3.29 -2.17 -19.69
N THR A 67 -2.29 -1.68 -20.42
CA THR A 67 -2.02 -2.10 -21.80
C THR A 67 -1.68 -3.59 -21.88
N ALA A 68 -0.80 -4.07 -21.00
CA ALA A 68 -0.40 -5.48 -20.96
C ALA A 68 -1.56 -6.45 -20.68
N LYS A 69 -2.63 -5.99 -20.00
CA LYS A 69 -3.83 -6.80 -19.71
C LYS A 69 -4.88 -6.81 -20.82
N LYS A 70 -4.75 -5.94 -21.83
CA LYS A 70 -5.67 -5.88 -22.97
C LYS A 70 -5.30 -6.86 -24.09
N HIS A 71 -4.15 -7.50 -24.00
CA HIS A 71 -3.73 -8.64 -24.81
C HIS A 71 -4.03 -9.95 -24.07
#